data_AF-A0A077LSB0-F1
#
_entry.id   AF-A0A077LSB0-F1
#
_cell.length_a   1.000
_cell.length_b   1.000
_cell.length_c   1.000
_cell.angle_alpha   90.00
_cell.angle_beta   90.00
_cell.angle_gamma   90.00
#
_symmetry.space_group_name_H-M   'P 1'
#
loop_
_entity.id
_entity.type
_entity.pdbx_description
1 polymer ?
#
loop_
_entity_poly.entity_id
_entity_poly.type
_entity_poly.pdbx_seq_one_letter_code
_entity_poly.pdbx_strand_id
1 'polypeptide(L)'
;MVFASLEFLLLFLPAFMLVYALGRPAWRNTILLIGSWLFYGWLSPLFLALHMVLTVIAWGGGLVVDRAREGSSRRMRWLVGLIVLNTAVLCWYKYANILALTANELMSAYGAMPFEWQRVALPAGLSFIVLQAISYLVDVHRHTVPVERSFINYATYISMFGHSIAGPIIRYDWVRRELNQRQFNWTLFSLGARRFMIGMSMKVLVADTLSPLVDVAFHLPQPSLVDAWIGCLAYSLQLFFDFAGYSAMAIGLGLMLGFHFPENFNRPYLARSIQDFWRRWHLSLSSWLRDYLYIGLGGNRHGVWNTYRNLFLTMVIAGLWHGGDSWNYLLWGAAHGIALCVDRAWAHSSLPAIPRPLAHVLTLLFVCLAWTLFRSPDFHTALSMYAGQFGLHGIGLGDAMAVTLRPAHGMAAVLGLLCIVAPLLQRRTEQRWAQARWFVTGAAVWPVAGFLLSFALIASRETVPFLYFQF
;
A
#
# COMPACT_ATOMS: atom_id res chain seq x y z
N MET A 1 -0.86 4.36 16.36
CA MET A 1 0.17 5.42 16.16
C MET A 1 0.66 5.39 14.70
N VAL A 2 1.41 6.38 14.24
CA VAL A 2 2.05 6.38 12.90
C VAL A 2 3.57 6.24 13.07
N PHE A 3 4.27 5.53 12.18
CA PHE A 3 5.72 5.32 12.33
C PHE A 3 6.53 6.62 12.30
N ALA A 4 6.07 7.61 11.53
CA ALA A 4 6.69 8.92 11.41
C ALA A 4 6.14 9.93 12.42
N SER A 5 5.85 9.50 13.66
CA SER A 5 5.41 10.38 14.76
C SER A 5 6.40 10.35 15.92
N LEU A 6 6.46 11.43 16.69
CA LEU A 6 7.37 11.53 17.83
C LEU A 6 7.01 10.52 18.93
N GLU A 7 5.72 10.25 19.14
CA GLU A 7 5.24 9.26 20.11
C GLU A 7 5.71 7.86 19.73
N PHE A 8 5.70 7.52 18.44
CA PHE A 8 6.22 6.24 18.00
C PHE A 8 7.74 6.15 18.18
N LEU A 9 8.48 7.16 17.72
CA LEU A 9 9.95 7.13 17.68
C LEU A 9 10.60 7.26 19.05
N LEU A 10 10.05 8.09 19.94
CA LEU A 10 10.67 8.42 21.22
C LEU A 10 10.09 7.63 22.40
N LEU A 11 8.83 7.21 22.32
CA LEU A 11 8.16 6.54 23.43
C LEU A 11 7.90 5.07 23.12
N PHE A 12 7.05 4.78 22.14
CA PHE A 12 6.57 3.42 21.89
C PHE A 12 7.68 2.48 21.42
N LEU A 13 8.42 2.84 20.36
CA LEU A 13 9.42 1.96 19.75
C LEU A 13 10.58 1.65 20.72
N PRO A 14 11.20 2.62 21.42
CA PRO A 14 12.25 2.32 22.38
C PRO A 14 11.76 1.48 23.56
N ALA A 15 10.59 1.82 24.14
CA ALA A 15 10.02 1.05 25.25
C ALA A 15 9.67 -0.38 24.82
N PHE A 16 9.04 -0.55 23.65
CA PHE A 16 8.72 -1.85 23.10
C PHE A 16 9.97 -2.69 22.84
N MET A 17 10.99 -2.11 22.21
CA MET A 17 12.25 -2.81 21.93
C MET A 17 12.99 -3.22 23.20
N LEU A 18 12.96 -2.39 24.25
CA LEU A 18 13.52 -2.73 25.55
C LEU A 18 12.82 -3.95 26.16
N VAL A 19 11.47 -3.93 26.22
CA VAL A 19 10.68 -5.05 26.73
C VAL A 19 10.90 -6.31 25.89
N TYR A 20 10.95 -6.17 24.57
CA TYR A 20 11.16 -7.28 23.63
C TYR A 20 12.56 -7.90 23.77
N ALA A 21 13.60 -7.07 23.97
CA ALA A 21 14.98 -7.52 24.15
C ALA A 21 15.20 -8.22 25.50
N LEU A 22 14.57 -7.72 26.57
CA LEU A 22 14.60 -8.32 27.90
C LEU A 22 13.71 -9.58 28.01
N GLY A 23 12.73 -9.70 27.12
CA GLY A 23 11.80 -10.82 27.06
C GLY A 23 12.45 -12.15 26.71
N ARG A 24 12.09 -13.20 27.45
CA ARG A 24 12.52 -14.57 27.11
C ARG A 24 12.00 -14.99 25.73
N PRO A 25 12.76 -15.78 24.93
CA PRO A 25 12.35 -16.18 23.58
C PRO A 25 10.93 -16.75 23.48
N ALA A 26 10.49 -17.55 24.45
CA ALA A 26 9.15 -18.14 24.50
C ALA A 26 8.01 -17.10 24.60
N TRP A 27 8.26 -15.92 25.14
CA TRP A 27 7.26 -14.87 25.35
C TRP A 27 7.23 -13.82 24.24
N ARG A 28 8.16 -13.90 23.28
CA ARG A 28 8.31 -12.84 22.27
C ARG A 28 7.06 -12.64 21.41
N ASN A 29 6.30 -13.68 21.12
CA ASN A 29 5.03 -13.55 20.39
C ASN A 29 3.98 -12.84 21.25
N THR A 30 3.86 -13.20 22.52
CA THR A 30 2.96 -12.51 23.46
C THR A 30 3.34 -11.04 23.63
N ILE A 31 4.63 -10.73 23.77
CA ILE A 31 5.12 -9.34 23.88
C ILE A 31 4.78 -8.57 22.59
N LEU A 32 5.05 -9.17 21.42
CA LEU A 32 4.74 -8.55 20.13
C LEU A 32 3.23 -8.36 19.94
N LEU A 33 2.40 -9.31 20.36
CA LEU A 33 0.94 -9.22 20.30
C LEU A 33 0.42 -8.08 21.18
N ILE A 34 0.85 -8.02 22.45
CA ILE A 34 0.45 -6.95 23.38
C ILE A 34 0.92 -5.59 22.86
N GLY A 35 2.18 -5.48 22.44
CA GLY A 35 2.70 -4.24 21.84
C GLY A 35 1.91 -3.82 20.60
N SER A 36 1.50 -4.79 19.78
CA SER A 36 0.67 -4.52 18.61
C SER A 36 -0.73 -4.04 18.97
N TRP A 37 -1.37 -4.66 19.97
CA TRP A 37 -2.67 -4.21 20.46
C TRP A 37 -2.61 -2.82 21.09
N LEU A 38 -1.54 -2.48 21.82
CA LEU A 38 -1.33 -1.12 22.32
C LEU A 38 -1.16 -0.13 21.16
N PHE A 39 -0.38 -0.48 20.14
CA PHE A 39 -0.16 0.36 18.96
C PHE A 39 -1.47 0.67 18.20
N TYR A 40 -2.33 -0.35 18.05
CA TYR A 40 -3.66 -0.24 17.41
C TYR A 40 -4.68 0.48 18.29
N GLY A 41 -4.76 0.08 19.57
CA GLY A 41 -5.69 0.65 20.55
C GLY A 41 -5.44 2.14 20.81
N TRP A 42 -4.22 2.62 20.56
CA TRP A 42 -3.90 4.04 20.59
C TRP A 42 -4.72 4.88 19.60
N LEU A 43 -5.10 4.31 18.45
CA LEU A 43 -5.96 5.02 17.49
C LEU A 43 -7.42 4.98 17.91
N SER A 44 -7.93 3.78 18.23
CA SER A 44 -9.30 3.59 18.70
C SER A 44 -9.45 2.21 19.35
N PRO A 45 -9.83 2.14 20.64
CA PRO A 45 -10.13 0.88 21.30
C PRO A 45 -11.25 0.07 20.63
N LEU A 46 -12.23 0.75 20.02
CA LEU A 46 -13.33 0.10 19.30
C LEU A 46 -12.82 -0.62 18.05
N PHE A 47 -11.89 -0.01 17.31
CA PHE A 47 -11.29 -0.63 16.13
C PHE A 47 -10.38 -1.81 16.49
N LEU A 48 -9.70 -1.73 17.63
CA LEU A 48 -8.97 -2.88 18.17
C LEU A 48 -9.91 -4.05 18.50
N ALA A 49 -11.08 -3.77 19.10
CA ALA A 49 -12.07 -4.81 19.39
C ALA A 49 -12.55 -5.52 18.11
N LEU A 50 -12.86 -4.77 17.05
CA LEU A 50 -13.21 -5.34 15.75
C LEU A 50 -12.07 -6.22 15.18
N HIS A 51 -10.83 -5.73 15.26
CA HIS A 51 -9.66 -6.49 14.82
C HIS A 51 -9.50 -7.81 15.57
N MET A 52 -9.69 -7.80 16.90
CA MET A 52 -9.66 -9.01 17.72
C MET A 52 -10.76 -10.00 17.32
N VAL A 53 -11.99 -9.51 17.09
CA VAL A 53 -13.11 -10.35 16.64
C VAL A 53 -12.80 -11.01 15.30
N LEU A 54 -12.32 -10.26 14.31
CA LEU A 54 -11.92 -10.82 13.01
C LEU A 54 -10.78 -11.84 13.14
N THR A 55 -9.82 -11.58 14.04
CA THR A 55 -8.73 -12.50 14.35
C THR A 55 -9.25 -13.83 14.91
N VAL A 56 -10.17 -13.78 15.87
CA VAL A 56 -10.78 -14.99 16.46
C VAL A 56 -11.58 -15.77 15.42
N ILE A 57 -12.39 -15.07 14.61
CA ILE A 57 -13.20 -15.68 13.55
C ILE A 57 -12.31 -16.37 12.51
N ALA A 58 -11.24 -15.72 12.06
CA ALA A 58 -10.37 -16.29 11.03
C ALA A 58 -9.52 -17.46 11.57
N TRP A 59 -9.03 -17.38 12.82
CA TRP A 59 -8.34 -18.48 13.48
C TRP A 59 -9.25 -19.70 13.67
N GLY A 60 -10.41 -19.50 14.31
CA GLY A 60 -11.39 -20.56 14.55
C GLY A 60 -11.95 -21.13 13.25
N GLY A 61 -12.17 -20.27 12.25
CA GLY A 61 -12.56 -20.65 10.89
C GLY A 61 -11.54 -21.57 10.23
N GLY A 62 -10.24 -21.28 10.37
CA GLY A 62 -9.17 -22.16 9.90
C GLY A 62 -9.23 -23.55 10.52
N LEU A 63 -9.46 -23.64 11.83
CA LEU A 63 -9.61 -24.93 12.53
C LEU A 63 -10.85 -25.71 12.08
N VAL A 64 -11.97 -25.02 11.83
CA VAL A 64 -13.21 -25.64 11.34
C VAL A 64 -13.05 -26.16 9.91
N VAL A 65 -12.39 -25.39 9.04
CA VAL A 65 -12.09 -25.80 7.66
C VAL A 65 -11.15 -26.99 7.61
N ASP A 66 -10.10 -27.00 8.45
CA ASP A 66 -9.13 -28.10 8.55
C ASP A 66 -9.78 -29.41 9.04
N ARG A 67 -10.65 -29.34 10.06
CA ARG A 67 -11.37 -30.51 10.59
C ARG A 67 -12.39 -31.10 9.61
N ALA A 68 -12.88 -30.31 8.65
CA ALA A 68 -13.86 -30.79 7.69
C ALA A 68 -13.19 -31.70 6.64
N ARG A 69 -13.83 -32.84 6.36
CA ARG A 69 -13.32 -33.84 5.40
C ARG A 69 -12.96 -33.18 4.07
N GLU A 70 -11.79 -33.56 3.56
CA GLU A 70 -11.32 -33.11 2.25
C GLU A 70 -12.34 -33.42 1.15
N GLY A 71 -12.49 -32.49 0.21
CA GLY A 71 -13.48 -32.58 -0.88
C GLY A 71 -14.94 -32.47 -0.44
N SER A 72 -15.27 -32.33 0.85
CA SER A 72 -16.66 -32.23 1.29
C SER A 72 -17.29 -30.87 0.95
N SER A 73 -18.55 -30.88 0.52
CA SER A 73 -19.32 -29.65 0.32
C SER A 73 -19.43 -28.82 1.61
N ARG A 74 -19.36 -29.46 2.78
CA ARG A 74 -19.33 -28.78 4.08
C ARG A 74 -18.08 -27.90 4.24
N ARG A 75 -16.91 -28.41 3.87
CA ARG A 75 -15.65 -27.64 3.90
C ARG A 75 -15.71 -26.42 2.98
N MET A 76 -16.24 -26.60 1.78
CA MET A 76 -16.42 -25.48 0.83
C MET A 76 -17.41 -24.44 1.38
N ARG A 77 -18.56 -24.87 1.93
CA ARG A 77 -19.53 -23.95 2.54
C ARG A 77 -18.94 -23.14 3.69
N TRP A 78 -18.13 -23.76 4.55
CA TRP A 78 -17.44 -23.04 5.62
C TRP A 78 -16.47 -22.00 5.08
N LEU A 79 -15.63 -22.37 4.10
CA LEU A 79 -14.72 -21.43 3.47
C LEU A 79 -15.48 -20.24 2.86
N VAL A 80 -16.49 -20.52 2.05
CA VAL A 80 -17.30 -19.48 1.39
C VAL A 80 -17.98 -18.58 2.43
N GLY A 81 -18.60 -19.17 3.46
CA GLY A 81 -19.23 -18.40 4.54
C GLY A 81 -18.26 -17.47 5.26
N LEU A 82 -17.03 -17.92 5.54
CA LEU A 82 -15.99 -17.10 6.18
C LEU A 82 -15.47 -15.99 5.25
N ILE A 83 -15.30 -16.28 3.95
CA ILE A 83 -14.91 -15.26 2.95
C ILE A 83 -16.01 -14.20 2.82
N VAL A 84 -17.28 -14.63 2.73
CA VAL A 84 -18.43 -13.73 2.66
C VAL A 84 -18.51 -12.87 3.90
N LEU A 85 -18.33 -13.43 5.10
CA LEU A 85 -18.33 -12.68 6.35
C LEU A 85 -17.22 -11.61 6.37
N ASN A 86 -15.98 -11.98 6.08
CA ASN A 86 -14.86 -11.04 6.06
C ASN A 86 -15.06 -9.93 5.00
N THR A 87 -15.54 -10.30 3.81
CA THR A 87 -15.81 -9.36 2.73
C THR A 87 -17.00 -8.45 3.07
N ALA A 88 -18.05 -8.96 3.71
CA ALA A 88 -19.20 -8.17 4.12
C ALA A 88 -18.83 -7.10 5.15
N VAL A 89 -18.00 -7.46 6.14
CA VAL A 89 -17.45 -6.48 7.11
C VAL A 89 -16.65 -5.40 6.38
N LEU A 90 -15.77 -5.78 5.44
CA LEU A 90 -15.03 -4.81 4.65
C LEU A 90 -15.97 -3.90 3.83
N CYS A 91 -16.94 -4.48 3.14
CA CYS A 91 -17.89 -3.74 2.31
C CYS A 91 -18.73 -2.76 3.12
N TRP A 92 -19.16 -3.13 4.32
CA TRP A 92 -19.92 -2.25 5.21
C TRP A 92 -19.10 -1.00 5.56
N TYR A 93 -17.91 -1.18 6.15
CA TYR A 93 -17.10 -0.04 6.58
C TYR A 93 -16.56 0.79 5.42
N LYS A 94 -16.41 0.19 4.23
CA LYS A 94 -15.84 0.86 3.06
C LYS A 94 -16.88 1.60 2.21
N TYR A 95 -18.05 1.00 1.96
CA TYR A 95 -19.00 1.54 0.97
C TYR A 95 -20.30 2.07 1.56
N ALA A 96 -20.60 1.85 2.84
CA ALA A 96 -21.89 2.31 3.39
C ALA A 96 -22.09 3.83 3.25
N ASN A 97 -21.02 4.62 3.39
CA ASN A 97 -21.09 6.08 3.24
C ASN A 97 -21.39 6.53 1.80
N ILE A 98 -20.64 6.02 0.80
CA ILE A 98 -20.88 6.41 -0.61
C ILE A 98 -22.23 5.89 -1.11
N LEU A 99 -22.67 4.73 -0.65
CA LEU A 99 -23.97 4.17 -1.01
C LEU A 99 -25.12 5.00 -0.41
N ALA A 100 -25.00 5.41 0.86
CA ALA A 100 -25.97 6.32 1.48
C ALA A 100 -26.02 7.67 0.78
N LEU A 101 -24.85 8.24 0.44
CA LEU A 101 -24.76 9.49 -0.33
C LEU A 101 -25.43 9.35 -1.71
N THR A 102 -25.07 8.32 -2.47
CA THR A 102 -25.62 8.06 -3.81
C THR A 102 -27.13 7.83 -3.74
N ALA A 103 -27.63 7.12 -2.73
CA ALA A 103 -29.05 6.92 -2.53
C ALA A 103 -29.79 8.24 -2.23
N ASN A 104 -29.22 9.09 -1.37
CA ASN A 104 -29.78 10.41 -1.06
C ASN A 104 -29.79 11.35 -2.27
N GLU A 105 -28.73 11.34 -3.09
CA GLU A 105 -28.68 12.09 -4.35
C GLU A 105 -29.76 11.62 -5.32
N LEU A 106 -29.93 10.30 -5.48
CA LEU A 106 -30.96 9.72 -6.34
C LEU A 106 -32.37 10.04 -5.83
N MET A 107 -32.62 9.89 -4.54
CA MET A 107 -33.91 10.24 -3.92
C MET A 107 -34.26 11.71 -4.13
N SER A 108 -33.29 12.60 -3.90
CA SER A 108 -33.46 14.04 -4.09
C SER A 108 -33.74 14.39 -5.56
N ALA A 109 -33.09 13.69 -6.49
CA ALA A 109 -33.35 13.86 -7.93
C ALA A 109 -34.78 13.46 -8.34
N TYR A 110 -35.41 12.54 -7.60
CA TYR A 110 -36.82 12.14 -7.79
C TYR A 110 -37.79 12.86 -6.83
N GLY A 111 -37.35 13.91 -6.12
CA GLY A 111 -38.19 14.74 -5.25
C GLY A 111 -38.53 14.12 -3.88
N ALA A 112 -37.88 13.03 -3.49
CA ALA A 112 -38.01 12.45 -2.15
C ALA A 112 -37.06 13.14 -1.16
N MET A 113 -37.48 13.25 0.12
CA MET A 113 -36.61 13.79 1.17
C MET A 113 -35.45 12.83 1.47
N PRO A 114 -34.20 13.33 1.57
CA PRO A 114 -33.06 12.50 1.95
C PRO A 114 -33.22 11.99 3.39
N PHE A 115 -32.67 10.81 3.67
CA PHE A 115 -32.63 10.26 5.01
C PHE A 115 -31.33 10.66 5.73
N GLU A 116 -31.39 10.77 7.05
CA GLU A 116 -30.22 11.04 7.87
C GLU A 116 -29.33 9.81 7.95
N TRP A 117 -28.05 9.97 7.61
CA TRP A 117 -27.05 8.91 7.68
C TRP A 117 -25.91 9.31 8.61
N GLN A 118 -25.65 8.50 9.63
CA GLN A 118 -24.48 8.67 10.47
C GLN A 118 -23.26 8.07 9.77
N ARG A 119 -22.26 8.90 9.47
CA ARG A 119 -21.04 8.48 8.80
C ARG A 119 -20.35 7.36 9.58
N VAL A 120 -20.11 6.24 8.90
CA VAL A 120 -19.38 5.09 9.44
C VAL A 120 -17.88 5.35 9.27
N ALA A 121 -17.13 5.32 10.36
CA ALA A 121 -15.68 5.50 10.31
C ALA A 121 -14.98 4.19 9.91
N LEU A 122 -14.10 4.25 8.90
CA LEU A 122 -13.32 3.11 8.42
C LEU A 122 -12.15 2.83 9.38
N PRO A 123 -12.05 1.62 9.96
CA PRO A 123 -10.91 1.25 10.80
C PRO A 123 -9.62 1.15 9.99
N ALA A 124 -8.57 1.82 10.45
CA ALA A 124 -7.25 1.77 9.80
C ALA A 124 -6.71 0.33 9.72
N GLY A 125 -6.28 -0.08 8.53
CA GLY A 125 -5.75 -1.42 8.26
C GLY A 125 -6.80 -2.52 8.04
N LEU A 126 -8.11 -2.25 8.18
CA LEU A 126 -9.17 -3.25 8.00
C LEU A 126 -9.05 -3.99 6.66
N SER A 127 -8.78 -3.25 5.59
CA SER A 127 -8.57 -3.79 4.24
C SER A 127 -7.45 -4.84 4.21
N PHE A 128 -6.33 -4.59 4.90
CA PHE A 128 -5.20 -5.52 4.94
C PHE A 128 -5.51 -6.76 5.79
N ILE A 129 -6.16 -6.56 6.94
CA ILE A 129 -6.57 -7.64 7.87
C ILE A 129 -7.49 -8.63 7.16
N VAL A 130 -8.48 -8.12 6.42
CA VAL A 130 -9.44 -8.96 5.68
C VAL A 130 -8.74 -9.77 4.59
N LEU A 131 -7.81 -9.18 3.83
CA LEU A 131 -7.03 -9.92 2.83
C LEU A 131 -6.13 -11.00 3.45
N GLN A 132 -5.52 -10.72 4.62
CA GLN A 132 -4.69 -11.69 5.36
C GLN A 132 -5.53 -12.85 5.94
N ALA A 133 -6.73 -12.55 6.45
CA ALA A 133 -7.68 -13.56 6.92
C ALA A 133 -8.14 -14.46 5.77
N ILE A 134 -8.56 -13.88 4.64
CA ILE A 134 -9.00 -14.63 3.46
C ILE A 134 -7.87 -15.50 2.91
N SER A 135 -6.67 -14.94 2.73
CA SER A 135 -5.53 -15.72 2.21
C SER A 135 -5.19 -16.91 3.10
N TYR A 136 -5.13 -16.73 4.43
CA TYR A 136 -4.92 -17.82 5.37
C TYR A 136 -6.00 -18.91 5.25
N LEU A 137 -7.28 -18.54 5.22
CA LEU A 137 -8.38 -19.50 5.11
C LEU A 137 -8.32 -20.29 3.79
N VAL A 138 -8.02 -19.61 2.68
CA VAL A 138 -7.87 -20.25 1.38
C VAL A 138 -6.66 -21.17 1.34
N ASP A 139 -5.53 -20.77 1.93
CA ASP A 139 -4.31 -21.58 1.94
C ASP A 139 -4.45 -22.83 2.82
N VAL A 140 -5.11 -22.72 3.98
CA VAL A 140 -5.48 -23.87 4.80
C VAL A 140 -6.43 -24.78 4.03
N HIS A 141 -7.42 -24.21 3.33
CA HIS A 141 -8.33 -24.99 2.49
C HIS A 141 -7.60 -25.72 1.35
N ARG A 142 -6.62 -25.09 0.72
CA ARG A 142 -5.80 -25.66 -0.37
C ARG A 142 -4.69 -26.60 0.12
N HIS A 143 -4.52 -26.75 1.43
CA HIS A 143 -3.42 -27.50 2.05
C HIS A 143 -2.01 -27.00 1.65
N THR A 144 -1.90 -25.75 1.21
CA THR A 144 -0.59 -25.12 0.93
C THR A 144 0.12 -24.74 2.22
N VAL A 145 -0.65 -24.48 3.29
CA VAL A 145 -0.14 -24.26 4.65
C VAL A 145 -0.88 -25.13 5.67
N PRO A 146 -0.20 -25.62 6.72
CA PRO A 146 -0.87 -26.24 7.84
C PRO A 146 -1.65 -25.20 8.66
N VAL A 147 -2.77 -25.62 9.26
CA VAL A 147 -3.53 -24.77 10.19
C VAL A 147 -2.69 -24.40 11.42
N GLU A 148 -2.76 -23.15 11.85
CA GLU A 148 -2.15 -22.67 13.09
C GLU A 148 -3.05 -23.00 14.28
N ARG A 149 -2.52 -23.78 15.23
CA ARG A 149 -3.22 -24.22 16.43
C ARG A 149 -3.01 -23.29 17.62
N SER A 150 -1.94 -22.51 17.62
CA SER A 150 -1.67 -21.50 18.64
C SER A 150 -2.39 -20.19 18.29
N PHE A 151 -3.40 -19.83 19.07
CA PHE A 151 -4.08 -18.54 18.92
C PHE A 151 -3.09 -17.37 19.02
N ILE A 152 -2.11 -17.44 19.93
CA ILE A 152 -1.10 -16.38 20.11
C ILE A 152 -0.28 -16.20 18.83
N ASN A 153 0.16 -17.27 18.20
CA ASN A 153 0.94 -17.18 16.95
C ASN A 153 0.10 -16.57 15.83
N TYR A 154 -1.13 -17.04 15.65
CA TYR A 154 -2.03 -16.52 14.63
C TYR A 154 -2.37 -15.05 14.86
N ALA A 155 -2.71 -14.69 16.10
CA ALA A 155 -3.01 -13.32 16.48
C ALA A 155 -1.79 -12.41 16.31
N THR A 156 -0.59 -12.90 16.59
CA THR A 156 0.67 -12.17 16.34
C THR A 156 0.88 -11.95 14.85
N TYR A 157 0.68 -12.96 14.01
CA TYR A 157 0.78 -12.85 12.55
C TYR A 157 -0.08 -11.71 12.00
N ILE A 158 -1.37 -11.72 12.33
CA ILE A 158 -2.34 -10.78 11.74
C ILE A 158 -2.26 -9.38 12.36
N SER A 159 -1.87 -9.28 13.65
CA SER A 159 -1.87 -8.01 14.38
C SER A 159 -0.54 -7.28 14.37
N MET A 160 0.56 -7.92 13.96
CA MET A 160 1.91 -7.36 14.11
C MET A 160 2.03 -5.93 13.57
N PHE A 161 2.19 -4.96 14.49
CA PHE A 161 2.20 -3.53 14.15
C PHE A 161 3.23 -3.16 13.09
N GLY A 162 4.32 -3.95 12.98
CA GLY A 162 5.36 -3.76 11.98
C GLY A 162 4.85 -3.75 10.54
N HIS A 163 3.72 -4.41 10.22
CA HIS A 163 3.15 -4.40 8.86
C HIS A 163 1.65 -4.11 8.79
N SER A 164 0.90 -4.32 9.86
CA SER A 164 -0.55 -4.52 9.76
C SER A 164 -1.38 -3.30 9.30
N ILE A 165 -0.82 -2.08 9.28
CA ILE A 165 -1.59 -0.91 8.80
C ILE A 165 -1.37 -0.65 7.30
N ALA A 166 -0.13 -0.68 6.81
CA ALA A 166 0.18 -0.40 5.40
C ALA A 166 1.52 -1.01 4.91
N GLY A 167 2.01 -2.05 5.59
CA GLY A 167 3.21 -2.77 5.16
C GLY A 167 2.91 -3.68 3.95
N PRO A 168 3.89 -4.48 3.52
CA PRO A 168 3.60 -5.57 2.58
C PRO A 168 2.47 -6.46 3.14
N ILE A 169 1.54 -6.87 2.29
CA ILE A 169 0.50 -7.85 2.66
C ILE A 169 1.19 -9.19 2.90
N ILE A 170 1.50 -9.48 4.17
CA ILE A 170 2.21 -10.68 4.58
C ILE A 170 1.30 -11.89 4.47
N ARG A 171 1.78 -12.96 3.84
CA ARG A 171 1.13 -14.27 3.87
C ARG A 171 1.63 -15.08 5.05
N TYR A 172 0.75 -15.85 5.65
CA TYR A 172 1.08 -16.69 6.80
C TYR A 172 2.28 -17.61 6.55
N ASP A 173 2.38 -18.20 5.34
CA ASP A 173 3.46 -19.12 5.00
C ASP A 173 4.87 -18.49 5.13
N TRP A 174 4.99 -17.19 4.84
CA TRP A 174 6.28 -16.50 4.85
C TRP A 174 6.84 -16.32 6.27
N VAL A 175 5.96 -16.14 7.25
CA VAL A 175 6.37 -15.83 8.63
C VAL A 175 6.13 -16.97 9.60
N ARG A 176 5.40 -18.04 9.23
CA ARG A 176 5.05 -19.14 10.15
C ARG A 176 6.26 -19.78 10.83
N ARG A 177 7.38 -19.90 10.11
CA ARG A 177 8.62 -20.47 10.67
C ARG A 177 9.21 -19.51 11.71
N GLU A 178 9.24 -18.22 11.41
CA GLU A 178 9.78 -17.15 12.24
C GLU A 178 8.91 -16.84 13.47
N LEU A 179 7.60 -17.10 13.39
CA LEU A 179 6.71 -17.05 14.55
C LEU A 179 7.13 -18.08 15.61
N ASN A 180 7.58 -19.27 15.18
CA ASN A 180 8.00 -20.32 16.10
C ASN A 180 9.48 -20.18 16.50
N GLN A 181 10.35 -19.90 15.53
CA GLN A 181 11.79 -19.83 15.72
C GLN A 181 12.36 -18.69 14.88
N ARG A 182 12.82 -17.63 15.56
CA ARG A 182 13.51 -16.51 14.93
C ARG A 182 14.74 -16.06 15.71
N GLN A 183 15.70 -15.54 14.97
CA GLN A 183 16.90 -14.96 15.54
C GLN A 183 16.66 -13.50 15.90
N PHE A 184 17.12 -13.11 17.07
CA PHE A 184 17.17 -11.71 17.50
C PHE A 184 18.63 -11.42 17.83
N ASN A 185 19.32 -10.73 16.91
CA ASN A 185 20.75 -10.46 17.00
C ASN A 185 21.08 -9.05 16.50
N TRP A 186 22.27 -8.57 16.86
CA TRP A 186 22.73 -7.24 16.51
C TRP A 186 22.80 -6.99 15.00
N THR A 187 23.18 -7.97 14.20
CA THR A 187 23.30 -7.82 12.75
C THR A 187 21.94 -7.52 12.10
N LEU A 188 20.91 -8.31 12.42
CA LEU A 188 19.56 -8.09 11.92
C LEU A 188 18.97 -6.79 12.44
N PHE A 189 19.23 -6.45 13.71
CA PHE A 189 18.82 -5.18 14.29
C PHE A 189 19.43 -3.98 13.55
N SER A 190 20.74 -3.97 13.31
CA SER A 190 21.43 -2.89 12.60
C SER A 190 20.97 -2.76 11.14
N LEU A 191 20.75 -3.89 10.45
CA LEU A 191 20.20 -3.89 9.09
C LEU A 191 18.76 -3.35 9.07
N GLY A 192 17.94 -3.75 10.05
CA GLY A 192 16.58 -3.28 10.22
C GLY A 192 16.52 -1.78 10.52
N ALA A 193 17.35 -1.29 11.44
CA ALA A 193 17.49 0.13 11.78
C ALA A 193 17.90 0.96 10.58
N ARG A 194 18.90 0.48 9.82
CA ARG A 194 19.30 1.09 8.56
C ARG A 194 18.12 1.19 7.59
N ARG A 195 17.38 0.10 7.36
CA ARG A 195 16.23 0.08 6.44
C ARG A 195 15.10 1.01 6.91
N PHE A 196 14.84 1.05 8.21
CA PHE A 196 13.86 1.95 8.82
C PHE A 196 14.22 3.42 8.60
N MET A 197 15.49 3.80 8.84
CA MET A 197 15.99 5.16 8.60
C MET A 197 15.87 5.58 7.13
N ILE A 198 16.15 4.66 6.20
CA ILE A 198 15.95 4.89 4.77
C ILE A 198 14.47 5.15 4.46
N GLY A 199 13.57 4.33 5.00
CA GLY A 199 12.13 4.48 4.80
C GLY A 199 11.58 5.80 5.35
N MET A 200 12.06 6.22 6.53
CA MET A 200 11.77 7.53 7.11
C MET A 200 12.23 8.67 6.20
N SER A 201 13.44 8.57 5.64
CA SER A 201 13.96 9.58 4.72
C SER A 201 13.13 9.69 3.44
N MET A 202 12.70 8.55 2.87
CA MET A 202 11.81 8.53 1.70
C MET A 202 10.49 9.25 1.99
N LYS A 203 9.85 8.92 3.11
CA LYS A 203 8.59 9.55 3.51
C LYS A 203 8.76 11.04 3.77
N VAL A 204 9.63 11.43 4.68
CA VAL A 204 9.67 12.82 5.18
C VAL A 204 10.36 13.78 4.21
N LEU A 205 11.52 13.38 3.65
CA LEU A 205 12.33 14.27 2.81
C LEU A 205 11.76 14.44 1.40
N VAL A 206 11.02 13.45 0.91
CA VAL A 206 10.42 13.49 -0.43
C VAL A 206 8.91 13.62 -0.35
N ALA A 207 8.21 12.62 0.17
CA ALA A 207 6.76 12.57 0.08
C ALA A 207 6.05 13.68 0.87
N ASP A 208 6.33 13.79 2.17
CA ASP A 208 5.71 14.79 3.05
C ASP A 208 6.10 16.22 2.62
N THR A 209 7.28 16.39 2.04
CA THR A 209 7.72 17.68 1.48
C THR A 209 6.97 18.05 0.21
N LEU A 210 6.53 17.07 -0.60
CA LEU A 210 5.74 17.31 -1.82
C LEU A 210 4.23 17.42 -1.56
N SER A 211 3.72 16.90 -0.44
CA SER A 211 2.27 16.87 -0.13
C SER A 211 1.57 18.22 -0.29
N PRO A 212 2.08 19.34 0.29
CA PRO A 212 1.36 20.62 0.20
C PRO A 212 1.20 21.12 -1.24
N LEU A 213 2.19 20.85 -2.09
CA LEU A 213 2.16 21.21 -3.50
C LEU A 213 1.09 20.40 -4.26
N VAL A 214 0.97 19.12 -3.94
CA VAL A 214 -0.07 18.24 -4.50
C VAL A 214 -1.44 18.69 -4.05
N ASP A 215 -1.59 19.01 -2.76
CA ASP A 215 -2.86 19.45 -2.21
C ASP A 215 -3.34 20.72 -2.90
N VAL A 216 -2.48 21.72 -3.07
CA VAL A 216 -2.86 22.95 -3.80
C VAL A 216 -3.25 22.63 -5.25
N ALA A 217 -2.45 21.86 -5.99
CA ALA A 217 -2.73 21.57 -7.39
C ALA A 217 -4.08 20.89 -7.63
N PHE A 218 -4.45 19.92 -6.77
CA PHE A 218 -5.73 19.19 -6.90
C PHE A 218 -6.94 19.93 -6.34
N HIS A 219 -6.76 21.04 -5.61
CA HIS A 219 -7.86 21.91 -5.15
C HIS A 219 -8.09 23.11 -6.07
N LEU A 220 -7.26 23.30 -7.12
CA LEU A 220 -7.50 24.34 -8.10
C LEU A 220 -8.75 24.03 -8.92
N PRO A 221 -9.68 24.98 -9.07
CA PRO A 221 -10.89 24.76 -9.86
C PRO A 221 -10.60 24.64 -11.34
N GLN A 222 -9.57 25.34 -11.84
CA GLN A 222 -9.12 25.34 -13.23
C GLN A 222 -7.58 25.36 -13.28
N PRO A 223 -6.91 24.23 -13.00
CA PRO A 223 -5.46 24.16 -13.05
C PRO A 223 -4.99 24.30 -14.50
N SER A 224 -3.98 25.15 -14.74
CA SER A 224 -3.31 25.28 -16.04
C SER A 224 -2.54 24.01 -16.41
N LEU A 225 -1.97 23.97 -17.63
CA LEU A 225 -1.07 22.88 -18.06
C LEU A 225 0.10 22.68 -17.11
N VAL A 226 0.78 23.75 -16.72
CA VAL A 226 1.93 23.66 -15.81
C VAL A 226 1.47 23.25 -14.41
N ASP A 227 0.38 23.79 -13.89
CA ASP A 227 -0.13 23.44 -12.55
C ASP A 227 -0.53 21.96 -12.48
N ALA A 228 -1.29 21.48 -13.47
CA ALA A 228 -1.81 20.13 -13.49
C ALA A 228 -0.69 19.08 -13.64
N TRP A 229 0.33 19.34 -14.48
CA TRP A 229 1.48 18.45 -14.60
C TRP A 229 2.41 18.48 -13.40
N ILE A 230 2.66 19.65 -12.78
CA ILE A 230 3.41 19.72 -11.52
C ILE A 230 2.67 18.93 -10.45
N GLY A 231 1.35 19.12 -10.29
CA GLY A 231 0.54 18.39 -9.33
C GLY A 231 0.57 16.88 -9.55
N CYS A 232 0.36 16.42 -10.79
CA CYS A 232 0.37 15.00 -11.14
C CYS A 232 1.75 14.33 -10.90
N LEU A 233 2.84 14.99 -11.31
CA LEU A 233 4.19 14.46 -11.13
C LEU A 233 4.62 14.50 -9.65
N ALA A 234 4.31 15.58 -8.93
CA ALA A 234 4.55 15.66 -7.49
C ALA A 234 3.77 14.57 -6.75
N TYR A 235 2.52 14.32 -7.14
CA TYR A 235 1.70 13.24 -6.56
C TYR A 235 2.27 11.86 -6.87
N SER A 236 2.77 11.63 -8.09
CA SER A 236 3.42 10.38 -8.45
C SER A 236 4.61 10.10 -7.52
N LEU A 237 5.47 11.10 -7.31
CA LEU A 237 6.60 10.97 -6.37
C LEU A 237 6.13 10.81 -4.93
N GLN A 238 5.17 11.63 -4.47
CA GLN A 238 4.60 11.53 -3.13
C GLN A 238 4.06 10.13 -2.85
N LEU A 239 3.14 9.64 -3.70
CA LEU A 239 2.51 8.33 -3.55
C LEU A 239 3.56 7.21 -3.47
N PHE A 240 4.54 7.22 -4.37
CA PHE A 240 5.59 6.20 -4.38
C PHE A 240 6.49 6.27 -3.15
N PHE A 241 7.02 7.45 -2.80
CA PHE A 241 7.98 7.58 -1.70
C PHE A 241 7.32 7.47 -0.32
N ASP A 242 6.05 7.86 -0.16
CA ASP A 242 5.28 7.62 1.06
C ASP A 242 5.09 6.11 1.26
N PHE A 243 4.59 5.42 0.23
CA PHE A 243 4.27 4.01 0.35
C PHE A 243 5.50 3.09 0.38
N ALA A 244 6.49 3.36 -0.47
CA ALA A 244 7.75 2.63 -0.44
C ALA A 244 8.55 2.95 0.83
N GLY A 245 8.48 4.19 1.34
CA GLY A 245 9.05 4.59 2.62
C GLY A 245 8.42 3.83 3.79
N TYR A 246 7.09 3.76 3.84
CA TYR A 246 6.36 2.97 4.83
C TYR A 246 6.70 1.47 4.73
N SER A 247 6.71 0.92 3.51
CA SER A 247 7.08 -0.49 3.28
C SER A 247 8.51 -0.77 3.76
N ALA A 248 9.46 0.14 3.52
CA ALA A 248 10.83 0.00 4.01
C ALA A 248 10.93 0.08 5.54
N MET A 249 10.16 0.96 6.18
CA MET A 249 10.04 1.00 7.65
C MET A 249 9.48 -0.31 8.20
N ALA A 250 8.42 -0.84 7.59
CA ALA A 250 7.80 -2.11 7.96
C ALA A 250 8.79 -3.29 7.86
N ILE A 251 9.50 -3.39 6.72
CA ILE A 251 10.55 -4.40 6.52
C ILE A 251 11.68 -4.22 7.55
N GLY A 252 12.09 -2.99 7.83
CA GLY A 252 13.10 -2.67 8.83
C GLY A 252 12.72 -3.14 10.24
N LEU A 253 11.49 -2.85 10.68
CA LEU A 253 10.94 -3.32 11.95
C LEU A 253 10.84 -4.85 11.98
N GLY A 254 10.43 -5.48 10.88
CA GLY A 254 10.45 -6.93 10.72
C GLY A 254 11.83 -7.50 11.02
N LEU A 255 12.86 -6.98 10.34
CA LEU A 255 14.25 -7.42 10.52
C LEU A 255 14.74 -7.22 11.96
N MET A 256 14.45 -6.08 12.59
CA MET A 256 14.79 -5.84 13.99
C MET A 256 14.20 -6.90 14.92
N LEU A 257 13.01 -7.40 14.60
CA LEU A 257 12.29 -8.40 15.40
C LEU A 257 12.62 -9.84 15.02
N GLY A 258 13.38 -10.05 13.95
CA GLY A 258 13.79 -11.36 13.43
C GLY A 258 12.88 -11.92 12.33
N PHE A 259 12.05 -11.09 11.70
CA PHE A 259 11.17 -11.47 10.58
C PHE A 259 11.69 -10.97 9.23
N HIS A 260 11.53 -11.78 8.18
CA HIS A 260 11.92 -11.41 6.82
C HIS A 260 10.69 -11.17 5.95
N PHE A 261 10.28 -9.90 5.85
CA PHE A 261 9.19 -9.49 4.96
C PHE A 261 9.68 -9.29 3.52
N PRO A 262 8.85 -9.60 2.52
CA PRO A 262 9.21 -9.36 1.12
C PRO A 262 9.17 -7.88 0.76
N GLU A 263 9.93 -7.53 -0.27
CA GLU A 263 9.86 -6.20 -0.88
C GLU A 263 8.49 -5.94 -1.51
N ASN A 264 7.99 -4.72 -1.35
CA ASN A 264 6.71 -4.31 -1.93
C ASN A 264 6.87 -3.54 -3.25
N PHE A 265 8.07 -3.03 -3.53
CA PHE A 265 8.35 -2.24 -4.73
C PHE A 265 9.66 -2.65 -5.39
N ASN A 266 9.68 -2.68 -6.72
CA ASN A 266 10.88 -2.96 -7.51
C ASN A 266 11.01 -2.03 -8.73
N ARG A 267 11.37 -0.77 -8.46
CA ARG A 267 11.62 0.26 -9.50
C ARG A 267 10.43 0.40 -10.48
N PRO A 268 9.21 0.66 -10.00
CA PRO A 268 7.99 0.64 -10.82
C PRO A 268 8.00 1.68 -11.94
N TYR A 269 8.54 2.88 -11.70
CA TYR A 269 8.65 3.93 -12.70
C TYR A 269 9.75 3.71 -13.74
N LEU A 270 10.36 2.53 -13.81
CA LEU A 270 11.22 2.11 -14.93
C LEU A 270 10.55 1.05 -15.81
N ALA A 271 9.26 0.76 -15.56
CA ALA A 271 8.50 -0.22 -16.31
C ALA A 271 8.33 0.19 -17.78
N ARG A 272 8.27 -0.82 -18.66
CA ARG A 272 8.11 -0.63 -20.11
C ARG A 272 6.77 -1.12 -20.66
N SER A 273 5.93 -1.67 -19.79
CA SER A 273 4.54 -2.00 -20.10
C SER A 273 3.72 -1.97 -18.82
N ILE A 274 2.39 -1.97 -18.94
CA ILE A 274 1.50 -1.99 -17.78
C ILE A 274 1.61 -3.32 -17.01
N GLN A 275 1.83 -4.42 -17.70
CA GLN A 275 2.13 -5.69 -17.03
C GLN A 275 3.45 -5.64 -16.25
N ASP A 276 4.50 -5.04 -16.81
CA ASP A 276 5.78 -4.86 -16.10
C ASP A 276 5.63 -3.92 -14.89
N PHE A 277 4.80 -2.87 -15.01
CA PHE A 277 4.49 -1.96 -13.90
C PHE A 277 3.84 -2.71 -12.72
N TRP A 278 2.81 -3.52 -12.96
CA TRP A 278 2.14 -4.32 -11.92
C TRP A 278 3.00 -5.45 -11.34
N ARG A 279 4.09 -5.83 -12.01
CA ARG A 279 5.13 -6.73 -11.49
C ARG A 279 6.20 -6.00 -10.67
N ARG A 280 6.04 -4.70 -10.42
CA ARG A 280 7.00 -3.84 -9.71
C ARG A 280 6.35 -2.91 -8.70
N TRP A 281 5.08 -2.60 -8.88
CA TRP A 281 4.26 -1.77 -7.99
C TRP A 281 3.45 -2.66 -7.05
N HIS A 282 3.48 -2.34 -5.76
CA HIS A 282 2.71 -2.98 -4.70
C HIS A 282 2.66 -4.53 -4.84
N LEU A 283 3.84 -5.15 -4.89
CA LEU A 283 4.07 -6.56 -5.20
C LEU A 283 3.23 -7.50 -4.34
N SER A 284 3.07 -7.18 -3.05
CA SER A 284 2.29 -8.02 -2.15
C SER A 284 0.81 -8.06 -2.56
N LEU A 285 0.21 -6.91 -2.91
CA LEU A 285 -1.16 -6.83 -3.39
C LEU A 285 -1.31 -7.44 -4.77
N SER A 286 -0.42 -7.10 -5.70
CA SER A 286 -0.42 -7.65 -7.06
C SER A 286 -0.37 -9.19 -7.03
N SER A 287 0.49 -9.76 -6.19
CA SER A 287 0.56 -11.22 -6.01
C SER A 287 -0.70 -11.80 -5.33
N TRP A 288 -1.29 -11.09 -4.38
CA TRP A 288 -2.53 -11.53 -3.72
C TRP A 288 -3.70 -11.56 -4.71
N LEU A 289 -3.90 -10.48 -5.46
CA LEU A 289 -4.92 -10.38 -6.51
C LEU A 289 -4.74 -11.49 -7.54
N ARG A 290 -3.50 -11.78 -7.95
CA ARG A 290 -3.22 -12.89 -8.87
C ARG A 290 -3.63 -14.24 -8.26
N ASP A 291 -3.15 -14.55 -7.05
CA ASP A 291 -3.19 -15.90 -6.50
C ASP A 291 -4.53 -16.30 -5.87
N TYR A 292 -5.26 -15.32 -5.32
CA TYR A 292 -6.54 -15.54 -4.63
C TYR A 292 -7.75 -15.09 -5.45
N LEU A 293 -7.62 -14.09 -6.32
CA LEU A 293 -8.73 -13.56 -7.12
C LEU A 293 -8.65 -14.02 -8.59
N TYR A 294 -7.64 -13.60 -9.34
CA TYR A 294 -7.53 -13.88 -10.78
C TYR A 294 -7.50 -15.39 -11.09
N ILE A 295 -6.65 -16.16 -10.38
CA ILE A 295 -6.62 -17.63 -10.53
C ILE A 295 -7.93 -18.25 -10.02
N GLY A 296 -8.53 -17.69 -8.96
CA GLY A 296 -9.84 -18.11 -8.45
C GLY A 296 -10.97 -17.96 -9.47
N LEU A 297 -10.94 -16.90 -10.30
CA LEU A 297 -11.89 -16.68 -11.41
C LEU A 297 -11.64 -17.57 -12.64
N GLY A 298 -10.63 -18.45 -12.60
CA GLY A 298 -10.23 -19.35 -13.69
C GLY A 298 -8.94 -18.92 -14.41
N GLY A 299 -8.39 -17.74 -14.11
CA GLY A 299 -7.15 -17.25 -14.70
C GLY A 299 -7.20 -17.21 -16.23
N ASN A 300 -6.22 -17.87 -16.87
CA ASN A 300 -6.15 -18.04 -18.34
C ASN A 300 -6.94 -19.24 -18.88
N ARG A 301 -7.69 -19.97 -18.03
CA ARG A 301 -8.45 -21.16 -18.43
C ARG A 301 -9.76 -20.74 -19.10
N HIS A 302 -10.40 -21.69 -19.78
CA HIS A 302 -11.71 -21.52 -20.40
C HIS A 302 -11.76 -20.45 -21.52
N GLY A 303 -10.63 -20.22 -22.21
CA GLY A 303 -10.59 -19.44 -23.45
C GLY A 303 -10.19 -17.97 -23.31
N VAL A 304 -10.06 -17.33 -24.47
CA VAL A 304 -9.54 -15.96 -24.60
C VAL A 304 -10.46 -14.96 -23.92
N TRP A 305 -11.77 -14.94 -24.25
CA TRP A 305 -12.73 -14.02 -23.63
C TRP A 305 -12.71 -14.05 -22.10
N ASN A 306 -12.74 -15.25 -21.51
CA ASN A 306 -12.70 -15.42 -20.06
C ASN A 306 -11.40 -14.87 -19.45
N THR A 307 -10.27 -15.01 -20.15
CA THR A 307 -8.99 -14.44 -19.73
C THR A 307 -9.06 -12.91 -19.63
N TYR A 308 -9.59 -12.25 -20.66
CA TYR A 308 -9.73 -10.78 -20.69
C TYR A 308 -10.74 -10.28 -19.66
N ARG A 309 -11.90 -10.96 -19.53
CA ARG A 309 -12.89 -10.67 -18.49
C ARG A 309 -12.28 -10.80 -17.10
N ASN A 310 -11.57 -11.89 -16.82
CA ASN A 310 -10.96 -12.13 -15.51
C ASN A 310 -9.88 -11.08 -15.19
N LEU A 311 -9.09 -10.67 -16.18
CA LEU A 311 -8.07 -9.62 -16.04
C LEU A 311 -8.71 -8.26 -15.72
N PHE A 312 -9.73 -7.87 -16.48
CA PHE A 312 -10.49 -6.65 -16.25
C PHE A 312 -11.16 -6.65 -14.87
N LEU A 313 -11.91 -7.70 -14.52
CA LEU A 313 -12.58 -7.82 -13.23
C LEU A 313 -11.60 -7.80 -12.05
N THR A 314 -10.43 -8.42 -12.19
CA THR A 314 -9.39 -8.38 -11.16
C THR A 314 -8.96 -6.94 -10.87
N MET A 315 -8.75 -6.12 -11.90
CA MET A 315 -8.35 -4.73 -11.72
C MET A 315 -9.48 -3.82 -11.23
N VAL A 316 -10.71 -4.06 -11.68
CA VAL A 316 -11.89 -3.35 -11.18
C VAL A 316 -12.09 -3.61 -9.68
N ILE A 317 -12.00 -4.88 -9.25
CA ILE A 317 -12.07 -5.25 -7.84
C ILE A 317 -10.87 -4.67 -7.06
N ALA A 318 -9.68 -4.62 -7.66
CA ALA A 318 -8.53 -3.95 -7.05
C ALA A 318 -8.79 -2.45 -6.85
N GLY A 319 -9.37 -1.78 -7.84
CA GLY A 319 -9.79 -0.38 -7.74
C GLY A 319 -10.79 -0.17 -6.60
N LEU A 320 -11.87 -0.95 -6.57
CA LEU A 320 -12.83 -0.94 -5.47
C LEU A 320 -12.16 -1.17 -4.11
N TRP A 321 -11.20 -2.09 -4.02
CA TRP A 321 -10.45 -2.34 -2.79
C TRP A 321 -9.62 -1.12 -2.33
N HIS A 322 -9.19 -0.23 -3.22
CA HIS A 322 -8.37 0.93 -2.85
C HIS A 322 -9.18 1.98 -2.07
N GLY A 323 -10.35 2.41 -2.54
CA GLY A 323 -11.11 3.44 -1.85
C GLY A 323 -12.62 3.30 -1.98
N GLY A 324 -13.31 3.74 -0.93
CA GLY A 324 -14.77 3.61 -0.79
C GLY A 324 -15.51 4.94 -0.87
N ASP A 325 -14.80 6.06 -0.78
CA ASP A 325 -15.39 7.40 -0.69
C ASP A 325 -15.66 8.05 -2.07
N SER A 326 -15.15 7.47 -3.16
CA SER A 326 -15.34 7.99 -4.52
C SER A 326 -15.38 6.87 -5.57
N TRP A 327 -16.23 7.02 -6.59
CA TRP A 327 -16.25 6.11 -7.74
C TRP A 327 -15.02 6.22 -8.66
N ASN A 328 -14.17 7.23 -8.44
CA ASN A 328 -12.90 7.37 -9.15
C ASN A 328 -12.00 6.13 -9.03
N TYR A 329 -12.01 5.44 -7.88
CA TYR A 329 -11.22 4.22 -7.71
C TYR A 329 -11.70 3.06 -8.58
N LEU A 330 -13.02 2.95 -8.81
CA LEU A 330 -13.60 2.00 -9.75
C LEU A 330 -13.13 2.28 -11.17
N LEU A 331 -13.19 3.56 -11.58
CA LEU A 331 -12.73 4.01 -12.91
C LEU A 331 -11.22 3.80 -13.09
N TRP A 332 -10.43 4.05 -12.05
CA TRP A 332 -8.99 3.76 -12.04
C TRP A 332 -8.71 2.27 -12.23
N GLY A 333 -9.45 1.41 -11.54
CA GLY A 333 -9.36 -0.05 -11.71
C GLY A 333 -9.75 -0.49 -13.12
N ALA A 334 -10.81 0.09 -13.67
CA ALA A 334 -11.24 -0.16 -15.04
C ALA A 334 -10.18 0.30 -16.07
N ALA A 335 -9.58 1.47 -15.88
CA ALA A 335 -8.52 1.99 -16.75
C ALA A 335 -7.31 1.04 -16.78
N HIS A 336 -6.84 0.58 -15.62
CA HIS A 336 -5.75 -0.42 -15.55
C HIS A 336 -6.16 -1.77 -16.15
N GLY A 337 -7.41 -2.20 -15.95
CA GLY A 337 -7.95 -3.42 -16.55
C GLY A 337 -7.93 -3.37 -18.07
N ILE A 338 -8.41 -2.27 -18.67
CA ILE A 338 -8.36 -2.02 -20.12
C ILE A 338 -6.91 -2.00 -20.59
N ALA A 339 -6.03 -1.28 -19.90
CA ALA A 339 -4.63 -1.16 -20.32
C ALA A 339 -3.89 -2.51 -20.28
N LEU A 340 -4.17 -3.37 -19.30
CA LEU A 340 -3.64 -4.74 -19.26
C LEU A 340 -4.20 -5.62 -20.38
N CYS A 341 -5.48 -5.47 -20.71
CA CYS A 341 -6.09 -6.12 -21.87
C CYS A 341 -5.41 -5.67 -23.17
N VAL A 342 -5.20 -4.37 -23.37
CA VAL A 342 -4.52 -3.83 -24.55
C VAL A 342 -3.06 -4.30 -24.62
N ASP A 343 -2.31 -4.25 -23.52
CA ASP A 343 -0.92 -4.74 -23.44
C ASP A 343 -0.84 -6.22 -23.86
N ARG A 344 -1.78 -7.05 -23.35
CA ARG A 344 -1.88 -8.46 -23.71
C ARG A 344 -2.25 -8.66 -25.20
N ALA A 345 -3.22 -7.92 -25.71
CA ALA A 345 -3.65 -8.01 -27.10
C ALA A 345 -2.51 -7.62 -28.05
N TRP A 346 -1.78 -6.55 -27.74
CA TRP A 346 -0.61 -6.11 -28.50
C TRP A 346 0.47 -7.19 -28.51
N ALA A 347 0.79 -7.75 -27.35
CA ALA A 347 1.79 -8.81 -27.21
C ALA A 347 1.46 -10.11 -27.98
N HIS A 348 0.17 -10.36 -28.26
CA HIS A 348 -0.31 -11.49 -29.05
C HIS A 348 -0.65 -11.14 -30.50
N SER A 349 -0.47 -9.88 -30.91
CA SER A 349 -0.72 -9.42 -32.28
C SER A 349 0.49 -9.63 -33.19
N SER A 350 0.32 -9.44 -34.50
CA SER A 350 1.41 -9.40 -35.49
C SER A 350 2.04 -7.99 -35.62
N LEU A 351 1.67 -7.04 -34.76
CA LEU A 351 2.17 -5.66 -34.81
C LEU A 351 3.66 -5.59 -34.40
N PRO A 352 4.40 -4.60 -34.90
CA PRO A 352 5.81 -4.43 -34.53
C PRO A 352 5.97 -4.14 -33.04
N ALA A 353 7.09 -4.59 -32.47
CA ALA A 353 7.43 -4.29 -31.10
C ALA A 353 7.65 -2.79 -30.91
N ILE A 354 7.08 -2.21 -29.86
CA ILE A 354 7.26 -0.80 -29.52
C ILE A 354 8.71 -0.57 -29.06
N PRO A 355 9.43 0.43 -29.62
CA PRO A 355 10.78 0.76 -29.16
C PRO A 355 10.83 1.00 -27.65
N ARG A 356 11.87 0.49 -26.97
CA ARG A 356 11.97 0.51 -25.50
C ARG A 356 11.79 1.90 -24.86
N PRO A 357 12.37 3.00 -25.40
CA PRO A 357 12.15 4.33 -24.83
C PRO A 357 10.69 4.78 -24.97
N LEU A 358 10.08 4.54 -26.13
CA LEU A 358 8.68 4.90 -26.37
C LEU A 358 7.74 4.09 -25.48
N ALA A 359 7.96 2.78 -25.35
CA ALA A 359 7.16 1.92 -24.46
C ALA A 359 7.22 2.39 -23.00
N HIS A 360 8.41 2.82 -22.55
CA HIS A 360 8.60 3.40 -21.23
C HIS A 360 7.82 4.71 -21.04
N VAL A 361 7.95 5.65 -21.99
CA VAL A 361 7.24 6.94 -21.94
C VAL A 361 5.73 6.74 -21.95
N LEU A 362 5.19 5.89 -22.83
CA LEU A 362 3.76 5.60 -22.89
C LEU A 362 3.24 4.95 -21.61
N THR A 363 4.02 4.02 -21.04
CA THR A 363 3.69 3.38 -19.76
C THR A 363 3.66 4.41 -18.63
N LEU A 364 4.67 5.27 -18.54
CA LEU A 364 4.74 6.29 -17.50
C LEU A 364 3.63 7.34 -17.64
N LEU A 365 3.36 7.78 -18.87
CA LEU A 365 2.28 8.72 -19.16
C LEU A 365 0.93 8.16 -18.73
N PHE A 366 0.62 6.92 -19.11
CA PHE A 366 -0.62 6.25 -18.68
C PHE A 366 -0.70 6.15 -17.15
N VAL A 367 0.39 5.76 -16.48
CA VAL A 367 0.43 5.64 -15.02
C VAL A 367 0.19 6.99 -14.35
N CYS A 368 0.79 8.08 -14.85
CA CYS A 368 0.55 9.43 -14.35
C CYS A 368 -0.90 9.87 -14.53
N LEU A 369 -1.51 9.62 -15.70
CA LEU A 369 -2.92 9.93 -15.93
C LEU A 369 -3.83 9.12 -15.01
N ALA A 370 -3.55 7.83 -14.80
CA ALA A 370 -4.26 7.01 -13.82
C ALA A 370 -4.11 7.58 -12.40
N TRP A 371 -2.94 8.11 -12.03
CA TRP A 371 -2.72 8.76 -10.74
C TRP A 371 -3.50 10.06 -10.56
N THR A 372 -3.76 10.83 -11.62
CA THR A 372 -4.69 11.96 -11.55
C THR A 372 -6.06 11.48 -11.07
N LEU A 373 -6.61 10.44 -11.70
CA LEU A 373 -7.90 9.87 -11.31
C LEU A 373 -7.89 9.33 -9.87
N PHE A 374 -6.81 8.67 -9.47
CA PHE A 374 -6.69 8.09 -8.13
C PHE A 374 -6.61 9.15 -7.02
N ARG A 375 -5.96 10.30 -7.27
CA ARG A 375 -5.82 11.39 -6.28
C ARG A 375 -7.04 12.29 -6.21
N SER A 376 -7.77 12.45 -7.30
CA SER A 376 -8.91 13.36 -7.36
C SER A 376 -10.01 12.95 -6.38
N PRO A 377 -10.48 13.85 -5.50
CA PRO A 377 -11.50 13.55 -4.49
C PRO A 377 -12.83 13.11 -5.14
N ASP A 378 -13.17 13.72 -6.27
CA ASP A 378 -14.41 13.48 -7.00
C ASP A 378 -14.17 13.50 -8.52
N PHE A 379 -15.19 13.14 -9.29
CA PHE A 379 -15.08 13.03 -10.74
C PHE A 379 -14.92 14.39 -11.43
N HIS A 380 -15.53 15.45 -10.90
CA HIS A 380 -15.39 16.81 -11.45
C HIS A 380 -13.95 17.31 -11.30
N THR A 381 -13.33 17.11 -10.14
CA THR A 381 -11.92 17.44 -9.91
C THR A 381 -10.99 16.64 -10.85
N ALA A 382 -11.30 15.36 -11.11
CA ALA A 382 -10.55 14.57 -12.08
C ALA A 382 -10.63 15.15 -13.50
N LEU A 383 -11.84 15.52 -13.95
CA LEU A 383 -12.04 16.15 -15.26
C LEU A 383 -11.33 17.50 -15.38
N SER A 384 -11.38 18.34 -14.33
CA SER A 384 -10.70 19.63 -14.33
C SER A 384 -9.17 19.47 -14.42
N MET A 385 -8.61 18.51 -13.67
CA MET A 385 -7.19 18.16 -13.77
C MET A 385 -6.82 17.66 -15.17
N TYR A 386 -7.63 16.80 -15.79
CA TYR A 386 -7.38 16.35 -17.16
C TYR A 386 -7.44 17.52 -18.16
N ALA A 387 -8.45 18.38 -18.05
CA ALA A 387 -8.56 19.58 -18.88
C ALA A 387 -7.31 20.46 -18.75
N GLY A 388 -6.78 20.62 -17.53
CA GLY A 388 -5.48 21.23 -17.28
C GLY A 388 -4.33 20.51 -17.96
N GLN A 389 -4.17 19.19 -17.76
CA GLN A 389 -3.10 18.38 -18.36
C GLN A 389 -3.07 18.44 -19.90
N PHE A 390 -4.23 18.65 -20.54
CA PHE A 390 -4.39 18.85 -21.99
C PHE A 390 -4.36 20.33 -22.43
N GLY A 391 -4.15 21.28 -21.51
CA GLY A 391 -3.95 22.70 -21.81
C GLY A 391 -5.23 23.52 -22.02
N LEU A 392 -6.39 22.99 -21.66
CA LEU A 392 -7.69 23.65 -21.87
C LEU A 392 -7.95 24.83 -20.91
N HIS A 393 -7.14 24.97 -19.85
CA HIS A 393 -7.21 26.06 -18.86
C HIS A 393 -6.01 27.02 -18.94
N GLY A 394 -5.32 27.07 -20.09
CA GLY A 394 -4.09 27.85 -20.27
C GLY A 394 -2.82 27.08 -19.90
N ILE A 395 -1.66 27.72 -20.09
CA ILE A 395 -0.36 27.05 -20.05
C ILE A 395 0.48 27.43 -18.82
N GLY A 396 0.48 28.71 -18.42
CA GLY A 396 1.41 29.24 -17.42
C GLY A 396 1.12 28.82 -15.98
N LEU A 397 2.13 28.91 -15.11
CA LEU A 397 2.00 28.64 -13.67
C LEU A 397 1.00 29.61 -13.02
N GLY A 398 -0.04 29.07 -12.38
CA GLY A 398 -1.05 29.87 -11.70
C GLY A 398 -0.55 30.48 -10.39
N ASP A 399 -1.19 31.57 -9.94
CA ASP A 399 -0.76 32.33 -8.76
C ASP A 399 -0.67 31.49 -7.48
N ALA A 400 -1.66 30.63 -7.23
CA ALA A 400 -1.67 29.77 -6.04
C ALA A 400 -0.49 28.79 -6.02
N MET A 401 -0.14 28.22 -7.19
CA MET A 401 1.01 27.33 -7.32
C MET A 401 2.32 28.11 -7.22
N ALA A 402 2.41 29.30 -7.82
CA ALA A 402 3.57 30.18 -7.70
C ALA A 402 3.84 30.58 -6.23
N VAL A 403 2.79 30.90 -5.47
CA VAL A 403 2.88 31.22 -4.05
C VAL A 403 3.22 30.01 -3.19
N THR A 404 2.85 28.79 -3.60
CA THR A 404 3.13 27.56 -2.84
C THR A 404 4.51 26.98 -3.14
N LEU A 405 4.99 27.13 -4.37
CA LEU A 405 6.25 26.57 -4.81
C LEU A 405 7.41 27.17 -4.01
N ARG A 406 8.34 26.31 -3.59
CA ARG A 406 9.50 26.65 -2.77
C ARG A 406 10.69 25.84 -3.26
N PRO A 407 11.94 26.31 -3.08
CA PRO A 407 13.12 25.55 -3.45
C PRO A 407 13.17 24.13 -2.85
N ALA A 408 12.62 23.96 -1.64
CA ALA A 408 12.51 22.65 -0.99
C ALA A 408 11.71 21.62 -1.81
N HIS A 409 10.63 22.04 -2.47
CA HIS A 409 9.83 21.17 -3.34
C HIS A 409 10.63 20.70 -4.56
N GLY A 410 11.36 21.62 -5.21
CA GLY A 410 12.25 21.29 -6.32
C GLY A 410 13.38 20.33 -5.91
N MET A 411 13.99 20.57 -4.74
CA MET A 411 15.02 19.70 -4.19
C MET A 411 14.47 18.30 -3.86
N ALA A 412 13.27 18.21 -3.26
CA ALA A 412 12.60 16.95 -2.99
C ALA A 412 12.27 16.18 -4.28
N ALA A 413 11.78 16.88 -5.32
CA ALA A 413 11.50 16.28 -6.62
C ALA A 413 12.78 15.74 -7.29
N VAL A 414 13.86 16.52 -7.30
CA VAL A 414 15.17 16.09 -7.83
C VAL A 414 15.70 14.89 -7.04
N LEU A 415 15.64 14.92 -5.71
CA LEU A 415 16.03 13.81 -4.86
C LEU A 415 15.22 12.54 -5.19
N GLY A 416 13.90 12.68 -5.36
CA GLY A 416 13.01 11.59 -5.75
C GLY A 416 13.38 10.98 -7.12
N LEU A 417 13.60 11.82 -8.13
CA LEU A 417 14.02 11.38 -9.47
C LEU A 417 15.39 10.69 -9.43
N LEU A 418 16.35 11.24 -8.69
CA LEU A 418 17.65 10.62 -8.48
C LEU A 418 17.51 9.25 -7.82
N CYS A 419 16.65 9.10 -6.81
CA CYS A 419 16.38 7.82 -6.16
C CYS A 419 15.72 6.78 -7.09
N ILE A 420 14.92 7.21 -8.07
CA ILE A 420 14.33 6.32 -9.08
C ILE A 420 15.40 5.81 -10.06
N VAL A 421 16.33 6.68 -10.47
CA VAL A 421 17.35 6.37 -11.48
C VAL A 421 18.61 5.73 -10.87
N ALA A 422 19.00 6.10 -9.66
CA ALA A 422 20.22 5.64 -8.99
C ALA A 422 20.40 4.11 -8.99
N PRO A 423 19.35 3.29 -8.80
CA PRO A 423 19.49 1.83 -8.87
C PRO A 423 19.96 1.29 -10.23
N LEU A 424 19.84 2.05 -11.33
CA LEU A 424 20.40 1.68 -12.63
C LEU A 424 21.92 1.79 -12.66
N LEU A 425 22.48 2.69 -11.84
CA LEU A 425 23.92 2.95 -11.75
C LEU A 425 24.57 2.22 -10.56
N GLN A 426 23.77 1.82 -9.57
CA GLN A 426 24.22 1.22 -8.30
C GLN A 426 25.23 0.10 -8.48
N ARG A 427 24.96 -0.89 -9.35
CA ARG A 427 25.90 -2.02 -9.54
C ARG A 427 27.26 -1.55 -10.07
N ARG A 428 27.27 -0.59 -11.00
CA ARG A 428 28.51 -0.05 -11.58
C ARG A 428 29.26 0.81 -10.57
N THR A 429 28.56 1.62 -9.78
CA THR A 429 29.17 2.47 -8.76
C THR A 429 29.74 1.65 -7.61
N GLU A 430 29.00 0.66 -7.11
CA GLU A 430 29.49 -0.26 -6.09
C GLU A 430 30.71 -1.03 -6.59
N GLN A 431 30.70 -1.58 -7.81
CA GLN A 431 31.87 -2.26 -8.36
C GLN A 431 33.10 -1.36 -8.49
N ARG A 432 32.91 -0.09 -8.90
CA ARG A 432 34.02 0.86 -9.09
C ARG A 432 34.58 1.40 -7.78
N TRP A 433 33.73 1.60 -6.78
CA TRP A 433 34.07 2.36 -5.57
C TRP A 433 33.94 1.54 -4.27
N ALA A 434 33.70 0.22 -4.33
CA ALA A 434 33.52 -0.63 -3.14
C ALA A 434 34.68 -0.54 -2.14
N GLN A 435 35.91 -0.32 -2.60
CA GLN A 435 37.10 -0.20 -1.75
C GLN A 435 37.41 1.25 -1.35
N ALA A 436 36.72 2.23 -1.92
CA ALA A 436 36.95 3.62 -1.63
C ALA A 436 36.34 3.98 -0.26
N ARG A 437 37.18 4.36 0.70
CA ARG A 437 36.75 4.65 2.08
C ARG A 437 35.62 5.68 2.14
N TRP A 438 35.71 6.76 1.36
CA TRP A 438 34.67 7.79 1.32
C TRP A 438 33.30 7.24 0.86
N PHE A 439 33.28 6.27 -0.06
CA PHE A 439 32.06 5.68 -0.58
C PHE A 439 31.43 4.75 0.47
N VAL A 440 32.24 3.90 1.10
CA VAL A 440 31.78 2.99 2.16
C VAL A 440 31.29 3.78 3.38
N THR A 441 32.04 4.78 3.83
CA THR A 441 31.65 5.65 4.94
C THR A 441 30.41 6.46 4.58
N GLY A 442 30.33 7.04 3.39
CA GLY A 442 29.14 7.73 2.90
C GLY A 442 27.91 6.83 2.89
N ALA A 443 28.05 5.61 2.33
CA ALA A 443 27.01 4.59 2.33
C ALA A 443 26.57 4.23 3.77
N ALA A 444 27.50 4.11 4.71
CA ALA A 444 27.20 3.78 6.11
C ALA A 444 26.47 4.90 6.85
N VAL A 445 26.90 6.16 6.66
CA VAL A 445 26.49 7.31 7.48
C VAL A 445 25.24 8.00 6.96
N TRP A 446 25.00 8.01 5.63
CA TRP A 446 23.88 8.78 5.08
C TRP A 446 22.50 8.43 5.66
N PRO A 447 22.14 7.16 5.98
CA PRO A 447 20.82 6.87 6.54
C PRO A 447 20.64 7.52 7.91
N VAL A 448 21.71 7.63 8.70
CA VAL A 448 21.69 8.32 10.00
C VAL A 448 21.49 9.83 9.79
N ALA A 449 22.26 10.44 8.89
CA ALA A 449 22.11 11.87 8.58
C ALA A 449 20.72 12.20 8.03
N GLY A 450 20.22 11.38 7.09
CA GLY A 450 18.87 11.50 6.54
C GLY A 450 17.80 11.34 7.60
N PHE A 451 17.93 10.36 8.50
CA PHE A 451 17.02 10.18 9.63
C PHE A 451 17.02 11.35 10.60
N LEU A 452 18.19 11.90 10.96
CA LEU A 452 18.28 13.07 11.84
C LEU A 452 17.63 14.31 11.20
N LEU A 453 17.82 14.50 9.89
CA LEU A 453 17.14 15.56 9.15
C LEU A 453 15.61 15.33 9.12
N SER A 454 15.17 14.10 8.83
CA SER A 454 13.74 13.74 8.87
C SER A 454 13.15 13.97 10.27
N PHE A 455 13.87 13.61 11.32
CA PHE A 455 13.46 13.79 12.70
C PHE A 455 13.31 15.29 13.04
N ALA A 456 14.29 16.11 12.66
CA ALA A 456 14.21 17.56 12.83
C ALA A 456 13.00 18.16 12.08
N LEU A 457 12.73 17.68 10.87
CA LEU A 457 11.56 18.14 10.10
C LEU A 457 10.24 17.73 10.75
N ILE A 458 10.10 16.49 11.24
CA ILE A 458 8.93 16.03 12.00
C ILE A 458 8.74 16.86 13.26
N ALA A 459 9.81 17.22 13.97
CA ALA A 459 9.71 18.06 15.16
C ALA A 459 9.31 19.51 14.83
N SER A 460 9.60 19.98 13.62
CA SER A 460 9.31 21.36 13.17
C SER A 460 7.96 21.54 12.47
N ARG A 461 7.25 20.46 12.16
CA ARG A 461 6.00 20.46 11.37
C ARG A 461 4.97 19.57 12.04
N GLU A 462 3.70 19.79 11.74
CA GLU A 462 2.67 18.82 12.12
C GLU A 462 2.89 17.48 11.40
N THR A 463 2.46 16.38 12.04
CA THR A 463 2.63 15.04 11.48
C THR A 463 1.74 14.88 10.25
N VAL A 464 2.35 14.66 9.08
CA VAL A 464 1.62 14.34 7.84
C VAL A 464 1.18 12.86 7.91
N PRO A 465 -0.14 12.57 7.93
CA PRO A 465 -0.62 11.21 8.00
C PRO A 465 -0.18 10.40 6.77
N PHE A 466 -0.12 9.08 6.91
CA PHE A 466 0.14 8.20 5.78
C PHE A 466 -1.00 8.31 4.76
N LEU A 467 -0.67 8.38 3.47
CA LEU A 467 -1.64 8.72 2.42
C LEU A 467 -2.81 7.72 2.36
N TYR A 468 -2.57 6.42 2.55
CA TYR A 468 -3.67 5.43 2.56
C TYR A 468 -4.60 5.52 3.77
N PHE A 469 -4.31 6.33 4.80
CA PHE A 469 -5.29 6.55 5.87
C PHE A 469 -6.38 7.52 5.46
N GLN A 470 -6.20 8.18 4.32
CA GLN A 470 -7.16 9.12 3.74
C GLN A 470 -8.09 8.46 2.70
N PHE A 471 -7.92 7.15 2.40
CA PHE A 471 -8.62 6.42 1.33
C PHE A 471 -9.56 5.32 1.82
#